data_AF-A0A7X8UE20-F1
#
_entry.id   AF-A0A7X8UE20-F1
#
_cell.length_a   1.000
_cell.length_b   1.000
_cell.length_c   1.000
_cell.angle_alpha   90.00
_cell.angle_beta   90.00
_cell.angle_gamma   90.00
#
_symmetry.space_group_name_H-M   'P 1'
#
loop_
_entity.id
_entity.type
_entity.pdbx_description
1 polymer ?
#
loop_
_entity_poly.entity_id
_entity_poly.type
_entity_poly.pdbx_seq_one_letter_code
_entity_poly.pdbx_strand_id
1 'polypeptide(L)'
;MQSEDEKPAAPRVKVTGLNDNLDFLGTPLHVQTESLQLPEARIVTQVFSKGRILFSRKSDIPPEFLLSGDPEPVRALMRSQHSSVLGEIADKQKRIQAKS
;
A
#
# COMPACT_ATOMS: atom_id res chain seq x y z
N MET A 1 -28.72 -28.71 -20.79
CA MET A 1 -28.76 -27.76 -19.67
C MET A 1 -27.31 -27.50 -19.30
N GLN A 2 -26.70 -26.48 -19.89
CA GLN A 2 -25.30 -26.12 -19.64
C GLN A 2 -25.29 -25.18 -18.45
N SER A 3 -24.67 -25.61 -17.35
CA SER A 3 -24.33 -24.78 -16.21
C SER A 3 -23.22 -23.82 -16.64
N GLU A 4 -23.58 -22.55 -16.84
CA GLU A 4 -22.62 -21.48 -17.06
C GLU A 4 -21.79 -21.31 -15.79
N ASP A 5 -20.49 -21.59 -15.89
CA ASP A 5 -19.51 -21.23 -14.87
C ASP A 5 -19.62 -19.73 -14.58
N GLU A 6 -20.05 -19.41 -13.37
CA GLU A 6 -20.20 -18.04 -12.89
C GLU A 6 -18.82 -17.40 -12.80
N LYS A 7 -18.45 -16.68 -13.86
CA LYS A 7 -17.20 -15.92 -13.95
C LYS A 7 -17.14 -14.96 -12.75
N PRO A 8 -16.09 -14.98 -11.91
CA PRO A 8 -16.05 -14.15 -10.71
C PRO A 8 -16.22 -12.69 -11.11
N ALA A 9 -17.20 -12.04 -10.50
CA ALA A 9 -17.52 -10.64 -10.77
C ALA A 9 -16.26 -9.79 -10.61
N ALA A 10 -15.95 -8.99 -11.64
CA ALA A 10 -14.79 -8.09 -11.59
C ALA A 10 -14.90 -7.19 -10.34
N PRO A 11 -13.84 -7.06 -9.54
CA PRO A 11 -13.90 -6.29 -8.31
C PRO A 11 -14.31 -4.84 -8.59
N ARG A 12 -15.43 -4.43 -8.01
CA ARG A 12 -16.13 -3.16 -8.31
C ARG A 12 -15.42 -1.92 -7.75
N VAL A 13 -14.31 -2.10 -7.04
CA VAL A 13 -13.65 -1.02 -6.30
C VAL A 13 -12.38 -0.56 -7.06
N LYS A 14 -12.48 0.59 -7.74
CA LYS A 14 -11.30 1.32 -8.24
C LYS A 14 -10.67 2.08 -7.07
N VAL A 15 -9.77 1.41 -6.33
CA VAL A 15 -8.95 2.08 -5.33
C VAL A 15 -7.73 2.67 -6.03
N THR A 16 -7.54 3.98 -5.92
CA THR A 16 -6.37 4.69 -6.44
C THR A 16 -5.21 4.56 -5.45
N GLY A 17 -4.01 4.26 -5.92
CA GLY A 17 -2.80 4.19 -5.09
C GLY A 17 -2.41 5.53 -4.47
N LEU A 18 -1.58 5.50 -3.42
CA LEU A 18 -0.95 6.68 -2.80
C LEU A 18 0.53 6.71 -3.18
N ASN A 19 1.07 7.89 -3.50
CA ASN A 19 2.46 8.05 -3.90
C ASN A 19 3.07 9.30 -3.29
N ASP A 20 4.29 9.18 -2.77
CA ASP A 20 5.08 10.28 -2.24
C ASP A 20 6.54 10.13 -2.64
N ASN A 21 7.19 11.27 -2.94
CA ASN A 21 8.62 11.35 -3.20
C ASN A 21 9.27 12.12 -2.06
N LEU A 22 10.35 11.60 -1.49
CA LEU A 22 11.05 12.24 -0.37
C LEU A 22 12.56 12.08 -0.50
N ASP A 23 13.30 13.03 0.06
CA ASP A 23 14.75 12.92 0.22
C ASP A 23 15.08 12.29 1.57
N PHE A 24 15.86 11.21 1.54
CA PHE A 24 16.40 10.55 2.72
C PHE A 24 17.93 10.71 2.74
N LEU A 25 18.41 11.75 3.42
CA LEU A 25 19.84 12.05 3.57
C LEU A 25 20.57 12.16 2.21
N GLY A 26 19.99 12.89 1.25
CA GLY A 26 20.52 13.04 -0.10
C GLY A 26 20.23 11.85 -1.04
N THR A 27 19.48 10.85 -0.56
CA THR A 27 19.02 9.72 -1.37
C THR A 27 17.53 9.88 -1.68
N PRO A 28 17.12 10.06 -2.95
CA PRO A 28 15.71 10.12 -3.30
C PRO A 28 15.05 8.76 -3.09
N LEU A 29 13.94 8.77 -2.36
CA LEU A 29 13.05 7.65 -2.13
C LEU A 29 11.68 7.93 -2.74
N HIS A 30 11.08 6.89 -3.28
CA HIS A 30 9.70 6.87 -3.73
C HIS A 30 8.91 5.89 -2.86
N VAL A 31 7.76 6.32 -2.36
CA VAL A 31 6.87 5.53 -1.50
C VAL A 31 5.54 5.37 -2.22
N GLN A 32 5.17 4.13 -2.52
CA GLN A 32 3.94 3.80 -3.25
C GLN A 32 3.10 2.82 -2.44
N THR A 33 1.82 3.10 -2.25
CA THR A 33 0.86 2.20 -1.60
C THR A 33 -0.25 1.81 -2.57
N GLU A 34 -0.48 0.51 -2.74
CA GLU A 34 -1.50 -0.05 -3.64
C GLU A 34 -2.30 -1.14 -2.96
N SER A 35 -3.55 -1.32 -3.39
CA SER A 35 -4.32 -2.53 -3.08
C SER A 35 -4.09 -3.57 -4.18
N LEU A 36 -3.56 -4.73 -3.82
CA LEU A 36 -3.43 -5.90 -4.69
C LEU A 36 -4.58 -6.87 -4.41
N GLN A 37 -5.06 -7.55 -5.44
CA GLN A 37 -6.20 -8.47 -5.34
C GLN A 37 -5.82 -9.94 -5.61
N LEU A 38 -4.53 -10.32 -5.52
CA LEU A 38 -4.06 -11.68 -5.86
C LEU A 38 -2.91 -12.16 -4.97
N PRO A 39 -2.92 -13.42 -4.47
CA PRO A 39 -4.05 -14.36 -4.34
C PRO A 39 -5.02 -13.98 -3.21
N GLU A 40 -4.59 -13.09 -2.31
CA GLU A 40 -5.39 -12.51 -1.22
C GLU A 40 -5.39 -10.99 -1.39
N ALA A 41 -6.50 -10.35 -1.03
CA ALA A 41 -6.61 -8.90 -1.07
C ALA A 41 -5.72 -8.27 0.00
N ARG A 42 -4.73 -7.50 -0.42
CA ARG A 42 -3.73 -6.90 0.48
C ARG A 42 -3.44 -5.46 0.10
N ILE A 43 -3.06 -4.66 1.08
CA ILE A 43 -2.46 -3.35 0.86
C ILE A 43 -0.95 -3.52 0.95
N VAL A 44 -0.26 -3.07 -0.09
CA VAL A 44 1.20 -3.13 -0.19
C VAL A 44 1.74 -1.73 -0.30
N THR A 45 2.60 -1.35 0.64
CA THR A 45 3.46 -0.17 0.54
C THR A 45 4.85 -0.61 0.13
N GLN A 46 5.43 0.02 -0.88
CA GLN A 46 6.80 -0.21 -1.33
C GLN A 46 7.58 1.09 -1.25
N VAL A 47 8.79 1.01 -0.73
CA VAL A 47 9.77 2.10 -0.75
C VAL A 47 10.87 1.69 -1.70
N PHE A 48 11.10 2.48 -2.74
CA PHE A 48 12.11 2.19 -3.74
C PHE A 48 13.02 3.39 -4.01
N SER A 49 14.25 3.08 -4.42
CA SER A 49 15.22 4.06 -4.88
C SER A 49 15.92 3.51 -6.11
N LYS A 50 16.07 4.33 -7.15
CA LYS A 50 16.73 3.96 -8.42
C LYS A 50 16.19 2.64 -9.01
N GLY A 51 14.87 2.47 -8.97
CA GLY A 51 14.18 1.27 -9.49
C GLY A 51 14.32 0.00 -8.65
N ARG A 52 14.91 0.07 -7.45
CA ARG A 52 15.05 -1.07 -6.52
C ARG A 52 14.15 -0.89 -5.31
N ILE A 53 13.38 -1.92 -4.97
CA ILE A 53 12.61 -1.97 -3.72
C ILE A 53 13.61 -2.13 -2.56
N LEU A 54 13.60 -1.18 -1.64
CA LEU A 54 14.41 -1.20 -0.41
C LEU A 54 13.63 -1.78 0.76
N PHE A 55 12.31 -1.57 0.77
CA PHE A 55 11.43 -2.00 1.84
C PHE A 55 10.02 -2.22 1.29
N SER A 56 9.30 -3.19 1.86
CA SER A 56 7.88 -3.39 1.60
C SER A 56 7.14 -3.70 2.88
N ARG A 57 5.94 -3.13 3.02
CA ARG A 57 4.97 -3.44 4.07
C ARG A 57 3.71 -4.00 3.42
N LYS A 58 3.17 -5.05 4.00
CA LYS A 58 1.93 -5.69 3.55
C LYS A 58 0.96 -5.76 4.73
N SER A 59 -0.30 -5.43 4.48
CA SER A 59 -1.40 -5.69 5.41
C SER A 59 -2.52 -6.38 4.66
N ASP A 60 -3.15 -7.37 5.29
CA ASP A 60 -4.31 -8.03 4.72
C ASP A 60 -5.53 -7.09 4.75
N ILE A 61 -6.37 -7.18 3.72
CA ILE A 61 -7.65 -6.46 3.67
C ILE A 61 -8.70 -7.41 4.26
N PRO A 62 -9.37 -7.03 5.36
CA PRO A 62 -10.44 -7.84 5.94
C PRO A 62 -11.56 -8.13 4.92
N PRO A 63 -12.08 -9.37 4.83
CA PRO A 63 -13.12 -9.73 3.87
C PRO A 63 -14.37 -8.84 3.95
N GLU A 64 -14.74 -8.40 5.16
CA GLU A 64 -15.86 -7.50 5.41
C GLU A 64 -15.74 -6.15 4.69
N PHE A 65 -14.51 -5.68 4.43
CA PHE A 65 -14.27 -4.42 3.70
C PHE A 65 -14.47 -4.59 2.20
N LEU A 66 -14.36 -5.82 1.69
CA LEU A 66 -14.55 -6.14 0.28
C LEU A 66 -16.03 -6.41 -0.02
N LEU A 67 -16.74 -7.03 0.93
CA LEU A 67 -18.15 -7.40 0.80
C LEU A 67 -19.12 -6.22 0.91
N SER A 68 -18.73 -5.15 1.61
CA SER A 68 -19.57 -3.95 1.77
C SER A 68 -19.82 -3.19 0.47
N GLY A 69 -18.93 -3.34 -0.52
CA GLY A 69 -18.92 -2.53 -1.74
C GLY A 69 -18.48 -1.06 -1.52
N ASP A 70 -18.20 -0.67 -0.28
CA ASP A 70 -17.69 0.65 0.08
C ASP A 70 -16.15 0.68 -0.02
N PRO A 71 -15.55 1.53 -0.87
CA PRO A 71 -14.09 1.68 -0.93
C PRO A 71 -13.46 2.24 0.34
N GLU A 72 -14.22 2.94 1.19
CA GLU A 72 -13.65 3.81 2.21
C GLU A 72 -12.84 3.08 3.30
N PRO A 73 -13.26 1.90 3.81
CA PRO A 73 -12.45 1.13 4.76
C PRO A 73 -11.09 0.73 4.19
N VAL A 74 -11.04 0.34 2.91
CA VAL A 74 -9.78 0.00 2.22
C VAL A 74 -8.92 1.25 2.06
N ARG A 75 -9.51 2.38 1.66
CA ARG A 75 -8.79 3.67 1.54
C ARG A 75 -8.25 4.14 2.89
N ALA A 76 -9.00 3.98 3.96
CA ALA A 76 -8.57 4.34 5.31
C ALA A 76 -7.37 3.50 5.75
N LEU A 77 -7.42 2.18 5.50
CA LEU A 77 -6.30 1.28 5.78
C LEU A 77 -5.06 1.63 4.94
N MET A 78 -5.24 1.99 3.66
CA MET A 78 -4.17 2.46 2.80
C MET A 78 -3.50 3.74 3.30
N ARG A 79 -4.30 4.75 3.66
CA ARG A 79 -3.79 6.02 4.21
C ARG A 79 -3.04 5.79 5.53
N SER A 80 -3.60 4.96 6.41
CA SER A 80 -2.97 4.61 7.68
C SER A 80 -1.60 3.94 7.48
N GLN A 81 -1.54 2.91 6.63
CA GLN A 81 -0.29 2.22 6.33
C GLN A 81 0.74 3.15 5.67
N HIS A 82 0.30 3.96 4.70
CA HIS A 82 1.18 4.89 3.98
C HIS A 82 1.79 5.93 4.93
N SER A 83 0.96 6.62 5.71
CA SER A 83 1.43 7.63 6.68
C SER A 83 2.33 7.03 7.75
N SER A 84 2.06 5.79 8.20
CA SER A 84 2.92 5.07 9.13
C SER A 84 4.31 4.82 8.54
N VAL A 85 4.41 4.41 7.28
CA VAL A 85 5.71 4.21 6.61
C VAL A 85 6.47 5.53 6.45
N LEU A 86 5.79 6.62 6.07
CA LEU A 86 6.42 7.95 5.99
C LEU A 86 6.96 8.40 7.36
N GLY A 87 6.20 8.19 8.43
CA GLY A 87 6.62 8.50 9.81
C GLY A 87 7.87 7.71 10.22
N GLU A 88 7.91 6.41 9.94
CA GLU A 88 9.08 5.58 10.23
C GLU A 88 10.34 6.02 9.47
N ILE A 89 10.19 6.43 8.21
CA ILE A 89 11.29 6.98 7.41
C ILE A 89 11.81 8.26 8.06
N ALA A 90 10.91 9.19 8.40
CA ALA A 90 11.26 10.45 9.05
C ALA A 90 11.97 10.23 10.40
N ASP A 91 11.46 9.32 11.22
CA ASP A 91 12.06 8.99 12.51
C ASP A 91 13.42 8.31 12.36
N LYS A 92 13.58 7.43 11.38
CA LYS A 92 14.88 6.82 11.06
C LYS A 92 15.89 7.87 10.63
N GLN A 93 15.48 8.85 9.82
CA GLN A 93 16.34 9.96 9.40
C GLN A 93 16.82 10.77 10.61
N LYS A 94 15.89 11.19 11.49
CA LYS A 94 16.23 11.92 12.73
C LYS A 94 17.22 11.16 13.60
N ARG A 95 17.03 9.84 13.78
CA ARG A 95 17.91 8.98 14.59
C ARG A 95 19.32 8.87 14.00
N ILE A 96 19.46 8.89 12.68
CA ILE A 96 20.78 8.87 12.02
C ILE A 96 21.45 10.24 12.21
N GLN A 97 20.72 11.34 11.95
CA GLN A 97 21.27 12.70 12.09
C GLN A 97 21.67 13.02 13.53
N ALA A 98 20.95 12.52 14.54
CA ALA A 98 21.31 12.72 15.95
C ALA A 98 22.55 11.93 16.40
N LYS A 99 23.05 11.00 15.58
CA LYS A 99 24.24 10.18 15.85
C LYS A 99 25.46 10.61 15.04
N SER A 100 25.29 11.50 14.07
CA SER A 100 26.34 12.10 13.24
C SER A 100 26.88 13.37 13.89
#